data_AF-A0A6P1J7Z4-F1
#
_entry.id   AF-A0A6P1J7Z4-F1
#
_cell.length_a   1.000
_cell.length_b   1.000
_cell.length_c   1.000
_cell.angle_alpha   90.00
_cell.angle_beta   90.00
_cell.angle_gamma   90.00
#
_symmetry.space_group_name_H-M   'P 1'
#
loop_
_entity.id
_entity.type
_entity.pdbx_description
1 polymer ?
#
loop_
_entity_poly.entity_id
_entity_poly.type
_entity_poly.pdbx_seq_one_letter_code
_entity_poly.pdbx_strand_id
1 'polypeptide(L)'
;MTAPKNERPPAPTPREMIELEASFPDRSKRLNVDGRLLTHSDVVRERWGLSETRYWERLFHALGYQMQACLDVNPEVTYRLLGVAARRKKSRADRSMAGLA
;
A
#
# COMPACT_ATOMS: atom_id res chain seq x y z
N MET A 1 -33.64 -13.57 -12.55
CA MET A 1 -32.66 -13.55 -11.44
C MET A 1 -31.51 -12.64 -11.84
N THR A 2 -31.55 -11.39 -11.42
CA THR A 2 -30.55 -10.36 -11.73
C THR A 2 -29.35 -10.54 -10.79
N ALA A 3 -28.18 -10.88 -11.33
CA ALA A 3 -26.92 -10.88 -10.57
C ALA A 3 -26.70 -9.48 -9.96
N PRO A 4 -26.33 -9.34 -8.67
CA PRO A 4 -26.03 -8.04 -8.10
C PRO A 4 -24.83 -7.43 -8.85
N LYS A 5 -25.06 -6.22 -9.35
CA LYS A 5 -24.11 -5.41 -10.13
C LYS A 5 -22.92 -5.02 -9.24
N ASN A 6 -21.69 -5.28 -9.73
CA ASN A 6 -20.49 -4.49 -9.45
C ASN A 6 -20.30 -4.05 -7.99
N GLU A 7 -20.20 -4.98 -7.03
CA GLU A 7 -19.52 -4.67 -5.78
C GLU A 7 -18.03 -4.56 -6.10
N ARG A 8 -17.60 -3.33 -6.46
CA ARG A 8 -16.19 -3.01 -6.50
C ARG A 8 -15.65 -3.35 -5.11
N PRO A 9 -14.59 -4.17 -4.99
CA PRO A 9 -14.06 -4.51 -3.68
C PRO A 9 -13.79 -3.22 -2.89
N PRO A 10 -14.15 -3.20 -1.60
CA PRO A 10 -14.06 -1.98 -0.80
C PRO A 10 -12.64 -1.44 -0.83
N ALA A 11 -12.52 -0.11 -0.79
CA ALA A 11 -11.21 0.50 -0.67
C ALA A 11 -10.52 0.03 0.62
N PRO A 12 -9.21 -0.24 0.59
CA PRO A 12 -8.49 -0.64 1.80
C PRO A 12 -8.53 0.49 2.83
N THR A 13 -8.81 0.13 4.08
CA THR A 13 -8.71 1.04 5.23
C THR A 13 -7.26 1.28 5.61
N PRO A 14 -6.93 2.39 6.31
CA PRO A 14 -5.57 2.63 6.81
C PRO A 14 -5.03 1.45 7.61
N ARG A 15 -5.86 0.86 8.47
CA ARG A 15 -5.50 -0.31 9.28
C ARG A 15 -5.08 -1.50 8.43
N GLU A 16 -5.92 -1.90 7.48
CA GLU A 16 -5.63 -3.05 6.61
C GLU A 16 -4.35 -2.83 5.79
N MET A 17 -4.10 -1.60 5.33
CA MET A 17 -2.86 -1.29 4.61
C MET A 17 -1.64 -1.43 5.51
N ILE A 18 -1.69 -0.89 6.74
CA ILE A 18 -0.56 -0.99 7.68
C ILE A 18 -0.32 -2.45 8.10
N GLU A 19 -1.37 -3.22 8.36
CA GLU A 19 -1.27 -4.65 8.70
C GLU A 19 -0.67 -5.47 7.54
N LEU A 20 -1.03 -5.14 6.30
CA LEU A 20 -0.41 -5.75 5.12
C LEU A 20 1.07 -5.40 5.03
N GLU A 21 1.43 -4.13 5.19
CA GLU A 21 2.83 -3.70 5.14
C GLU A 21 3.67 -4.28 6.29
N ALA A 22 3.07 -4.54 7.44
CA ALA A 22 3.69 -5.26 8.54
C ALA A 22 4.02 -6.71 8.15
N SER A 23 3.11 -7.35 7.43
CA SER A 23 3.27 -8.73 6.94
C SER A 23 4.32 -8.85 5.83
N PHE A 24 4.57 -7.76 5.09
CA PHE A 24 5.59 -7.67 4.03
C PHE A 24 6.73 -6.70 4.43
N PRO A 25 7.58 -7.05 5.41
CA PRO A 25 8.74 -6.21 5.74
C PRO A 25 9.77 -6.18 4.62
N ASP A 26 9.83 -7.25 3.83
CA ASP A 26 10.60 -7.36 2.60
C ASP A 26 9.65 -7.67 1.44
N ARG A 27 9.60 -6.77 0.47
CA ARG A 27 8.68 -6.86 -0.68
C ARG A 27 9.06 -7.93 -1.69
N SER A 28 10.29 -8.44 -1.63
CA SER A 28 10.71 -9.56 -2.48
C SER A 28 10.18 -10.90 -1.97
N LYS A 29 9.70 -10.95 -0.72
CA LYS A 29 9.17 -12.17 -0.12
C LYS A 29 7.73 -12.44 -0.55
N ARG A 30 7.43 -13.73 -0.67
CA ARG A 30 6.07 -14.24 -0.85
C ARG A 30 5.53 -14.67 0.51
N LEU A 31 4.26 -14.38 0.76
CA LEU A 31 3.57 -14.89 1.93
C LEU A 31 2.64 -16.03 1.52
N ASN A 32 2.53 -17.03 2.39
CA ASN A 32 1.51 -18.04 2.24
C ASN A 32 0.18 -17.47 2.74
N VAL A 33 -0.75 -17.24 1.83
CA VAL A 33 -2.11 -16.78 2.09
C VAL A 33 -3.04 -17.88 1.60
N ASP A 34 -3.78 -18.51 2.53
CA ASP A 34 -4.74 -19.58 2.24
C ASP A 34 -4.17 -20.73 1.38
N GLY A 35 -2.92 -21.13 1.66
CA GLY A 35 -2.24 -22.21 0.95
C GLY A 35 -1.56 -21.79 -0.35
N ARG A 36 -1.58 -20.51 -0.71
CA ARG A 36 -0.98 -19.97 -1.93
C ARG A 36 0.16 -19.01 -1.60
N LEU A 37 1.29 -19.17 -2.27
CA LEU A 37 2.42 -18.23 -2.17
C LEU A 37 2.15 -17.00 -3.03
N LEU A 38 1.70 -15.91 -2.40
CA LEU A 38 1.36 -14.66 -3.06
C LEU A 38 2.44 -13.62 -2.84
N THR A 39 2.74 -12.85 -3.90
CA THR A 39 3.54 -11.63 -3.77
C THR A 39 2.69 -10.51 -3.17
N HIS A 40 3.32 -9.44 -2.69
CA HIS A 40 2.59 -8.27 -2.17
C HIS A 40 1.55 -7.74 -3.18
N SER A 41 1.94 -7.63 -4.45
CA SER A 41 1.05 -7.14 -5.51
C SER A 41 -0.11 -8.10 -5.81
N ASP A 42 0.11 -9.41 -5.70
CA ASP A 42 -0.97 -10.39 -5.83
C ASP A 42 -1.99 -10.24 -4.71
N VAL A 43 -1.54 -10.10 -3.45
CA VAL A 43 -2.43 -9.89 -2.30
C VAL A 43 -3.24 -8.60 -2.45
N VAL A 44 -2.60 -7.51 -2.87
CA VAL A 44 -3.28 -6.23 -3.12
C VAL A 44 -4.36 -6.36 -4.20
N ARG A 45 -4.04 -7.06 -5.30
CA ARG A 45 -4.97 -7.27 -6.41
C ARG A 45 -6.12 -8.19 -6.01
N GLU A 46 -5.85 -9.28 -5.30
CA GLU A 46 -6.87 -10.24 -4.89
C GLU A 46 -7.80 -9.65 -3.82
N ARG A 47 -7.27 -8.90 -2.84
CA ARG A 47 -8.09 -8.32 -1.76
C ARG A 47 -8.89 -7.09 -2.18
N TRP A 48 -8.29 -6.19 -2.94
CA TRP A 48 -8.90 -4.87 -3.23
C TRP A 48 -9.05 -4.56 -4.71
N GLY A 49 -8.67 -5.47 -5.62
CA GLY A 49 -8.74 -5.21 -7.06
C GLY A 49 -7.87 -4.03 -7.51
N LEU A 50 -6.88 -3.63 -6.71
CA LEU A 50 -6.02 -2.48 -6.98
C LEU A 50 -4.73 -2.91 -7.70
N SER A 51 -4.22 -2.03 -8.56
CA SER A 51 -2.82 -2.12 -8.99
C SER A 51 -1.90 -1.66 -7.86
N GLU A 52 -0.65 -2.13 -7.87
CA GLU A 52 0.34 -1.76 -6.84
C GLU A 52 0.50 -0.23 -6.76
N THR A 53 0.53 0.47 -7.90
CA THR A 53 0.60 1.94 -7.96
C THR A 53 -0.57 2.60 -7.25
N ARG A 54 -1.81 2.17 -7.55
CA ARG A 54 -3.02 2.71 -6.92
C ARG A 54 -3.06 2.45 -5.42
N TYR A 55 -2.59 1.29 -4.99
CA TYR A 55 -2.43 0.96 -3.58
C TYR A 55 -1.45 1.92 -2.90
N TRP A 56 -0.28 2.14 -3.49
CA TRP A 56 0.72 3.07 -2.95
C TRP A 56 0.22 4.51 -2.85
N GLU A 57 -0.51 5.00 -3.86
CA GLU A 57 -1.15 6.32 -3.82
C GLU A 57 -2.06 6.45 -2.59
N ARG A 58 -2.92 5.45 -2.37
CA ARG A 58 -3.84 5.41 -1.22
C ARG A 58 -3.10 5.29 0.11
N LEU A 59 -2.07 4.46 0.18
CA LEU A 59 -1.27 4.29 1.38
C LEU A 59 -0.58 5.61 1.77
N PHE A 60 0.06 6.30 0.81
CA PHE A 60 0.70 7.59 1.11
C PHE A 60 -0.33 8.69 1.44
N HIS A 61 -1.50 8.66 0.81
CA HIS A 61 -2.60 9.54 1.20
C HIS A 61 -3.03 9.28 2.66
N ALA A 62 -3.24 8.02 3.04
CA ALA A 62 -3.58 7.65 4.42
C ALA A 62 -2.49 8.07 5.41
N LEU A 63 -1.21 7.87 5.08
CA LEU A 63 -0.08 8.32 5.90
C LEU A 63 -0.04 9.85 6.07
N GLY A 64 -0.47 10.62 5.07
CA GLY A 64 -0.50 12.08 5.14
C GLY A 64 -1.70 12.65 5.90
N TYR A 65 -2.89 12.08 5.70
CA TYR A 65 -4.15 12.65 6.21
C TYR A 65 -4.74 11.90 7.42
N GLN A 66 -4.32 10.66 7.64
CA GLN A 66 -4.83 9.78 8.70
C GLN A 66 -3.67 9.19 9.51
N MET A 67 -2.60 9.98 9.69
CA MET A 67 -1.36 9.53 10.32
C MET A 67 -1.57 8.92 11.70
N GLN A 68 -2.44 9.52 12.53
CA GLN A 68 -2.74 8.98 13.85
C GLN A 68 -3.33 7.57 13.77
N ALA A 69 -4.28 7.33 12.86
CA ALA A 69 -4.88 6.01 12.68
C ALA A 69 -3.87 4.96 12.20
N CYS A 70 -2.85 5.36 11.41
CA CYS A 70 -1.76 4.47 11.03
C CYS A 70 -0.84 4.15 12.22
N LEU A 71 -0.49 5.16 13.02
CA LEU A 71 0.35 5.02 14.22
C LEU A 71 -0.30 4.12 15.27
N ASP A 72 -1.61 4.24 15.46
CA ASP A 72 -2.39 3.44 16.41
C ASP A 72 -2.37 1.94 16.05
N VAL A 73 -2.17 1.60 14.77
CA VAL A 73 -2.13 0.21 14.28
C VAL A 73 -0.73 -0.35 14.42
N ASN A 74 0.26 0.32 13.82
CA ASN A 74 1.66 -0.07 13.96
C ASN A 74 2.58 1.14 13.73
N PRO A 75 3.20 1.71 14.78
CA PRO A 75 4.02 2.90 14.65
C PRO A 75 5.33 2.62 13.89
N GLU A 76 5.95 1.46 14.09
CA GLU A 76 7.21 1.10 13.42
C GLU A 76 7.05 1.04 11.89
N VAL A 77 6.02 0.34 11.43
CA VAL A 77 5.70 0.22 10.00
C VAL A 77 5.33 1.60 9.43
N THR A 78 4.55 2.37 10.16
CA THR A 78 4.16 3.74 9.76
C THR A 78 5.39 4.63 9.55
N TYR A 79 6.33 4.67 10.49
CA TYR A 79 7.56 5.44 10.33
C TYR A 79 8.45 4.94 9.19
N ARG A 80 8.55 3.61 9.02
CA ARG A 80 9.27 3.02 7.88
C ARG A 80 8.68 3.49 6.54
N LEU A 81 7.35 3.49 6.42
CA LEU A 81 6.65 3.90 5.21
C LEU A 81 6.75 5.41 4.96
N LEU A 82 6.74 6.23 6.00
CA LEU A 82 7.04 7.67 5.89
C LEU A 82 8.46 7.89 5.33
N GLY A 83 9.44 7.10 5.77
CA GLY A 83 10.79 7.11 5.21
C GLY A 83 10.83 6.74 3.72
N VAL A 84 10.02 5.75 3.30
CA VAL A 84 9.87 5.40 1.88
C VAL A 84 9.22 6.53 1.09
N ALA A 85 8.17 7.16 1.62
CA ALA A 85 7.48 8.28 0.99
C ALA A 85 8.42 9.47 0.78
N ALA A 86 9.24 9.80 1.80
CA ALA A 86 10.24 10.85 1.72
C ALA A 86 11.30 10.57 0.64
N ARG A 87 11.82 9.34 0.56
CA ARG A 87 12.78 8.93 -0.49
C ARG A 87 12.18 9.02 -1.90
N ARG A 88 10.92 8.61 -2.08
CA ARG A 88 10.21 8.75 -3.36
C ARG A 88 10.02 10.21 -3.77
N LYS A 89 9.65 11.07 -2.83
CA LYS A 89 9.52 12.52 -3.08
C LYS A 89 10.86 13.14 -3.49
N LYS A 90 11.94 12.79 -2.79
CA LYS A 90 13.30 13.24 -3.13
C LYS A 90 13.72 12.79 -4.52
N SER A 91 13.58 11.50 -4.84
CA SER A 91 13.93 10.97 -6.17
C SER A 91 13.14 11.64 -7.31
N ARG A 92 11.85 11.94 -7.09
CA ARG A 92 11.05 12.70 -8.06
C ARG A 92 11.57 14.12 -8.25
N ALA A 93 11.88 14.83 -7.16
CA ALA A 93 12.45 16.17 -7.21
C ALA A 93 13.80 16.18 -7.94
N ASP A 94 14.67 15.20 -7.64
CA ASP A 94 15.98 15.07 -8.29
C ASP A 94 15.85 14.84 -9.81
N ARG A 95 14.89 14.02 -10.26
CA ARG A 95 14.62 13.82 -11.70
C ARG A 95 14.08 15.07 -12.39
N SER A 96 13.21 15.83 -11.72
CA SER A 96 12.69 17.09 -12.24
C SER A 96 13.79 18.15 -12.36
N MET A 97 14.72 18.20 -11.39
CA MET A 97 15.89 19.10 -11.45
C MET A 97 16.89 18.69 -12.53
N ALA A 98 16.98 17.39 -12.84
CA ALA A 98 17.83 16.85 -13.90
C ALA A 98 17.25 17.01 -15.32
N GLY A 99 16.06 17.61 -15.49
CA GLY A 99 15.45 17.85 -16.80
C GLY A 99 15.00 16.58 -17.55
N LEU A 100 14.85 15.44 -16.85
CA LEU A 100 14.52 14.13 -17.41
C LEU A 100 13.02 13.80 -17.30
N ALA A 101 12.15 14.81 -17.42
CA ALA A 101 10.69 14.65 -17.32
C ALA A 101 10.03 14.50 -18.69
#